data_AF-A0A235AB03-F1
#
_entry.id   AF-A0A235AB03-F1
#
_cell.length_a   1.000
_cell.length_b   1.000
_cell.length_c   1.000
_cell.angle_alpha   90.00
_cell.angle_beta   90.00
_cell.angle_gamma   90.00
#
_symmetry.space_group_name_H-M   'P 1'
#
loop_
_entity.id
_entity.type
_entity.pdbx_description
1 polymer ?
#
loop_
_entity_poly.entity_id
_entity_poly.type
_entity_poly.pdbx_seq_one_letter_code
_entity_poly.pdbx_strand_id
1 'polypeptide(L)'
;MSDKLIPVDAQIAAKRGFLRTTAQAYGTALAGGITTVGVTAAVTGEVPLVVTAITLGVALVSPLLAGGASYFSILSRGIPADYEQVVVEGHPVAP
;
A
#
# COMPACT_ATOMS: atom_id res chain seq x y z
N MET A 1 27.34 17.44 -3.43
CA MET A 1 25.95 17.26 -2.96
C MET A 1 25.06 17.50 -4.16
N SER A 2 24.42 16.46 -4.71
CA SER A 2 23.57 16.64 -5.90
C SER A 2 22.27 17.33 -5.50
N ASP A 3 22.11 18.54 -6.02
CA ASP A 3 21.00 19.46 -5.88
C ASP A 3 19.71 18.89 -6.51
N LYS A 4 19.20 17.81 -5.91
CA LYS A 4 17.96 17.16 -6.35
C LYS A 4 16.79 17.83 -5.66
N LEU A 5 15.81 18.27 -6.46
CA LEU A 5 14.53 18.84 -6.01
C LEU A 5 13.86 18.00 -4.92
N ILE A 6 14.04 16.67 -4.97
CA ILE A 6 13.62 15.73 -3.93
C ILE A 6 14.86 14.93 -3.48
N PRO A 7 15.24 14.98 -2.19
CA PRO A 7 16.33 14.18 -1.63
C PRO A 7 16.17 12.69 -1.91
N VAL A 8 17.29 11.98 -2.12
CA VAL A 8 17.26 10.53 -2.42
C VAL A 8 16.61 9.73 -1.29
N ASP A 9 16.87 10.11 -0.04
CA ASP A 9 16.31 9.44 1.13
C ASP A 9 14.78 9.56 1.19
N ALA A 10 14.24 10.72 0.79
CA ALA A 10 12.80 10.93 0.69
C ALA A 10 12.16 10.04 -0.39
N GLN A 11 12.85 9.81 -1.50
CA GLN A 11 12.38 8.90 -2.55
C GLN A 11 12.37 7.44 -2.07
N ILE A 12 13.41 7.02 -1.33
CA ILE A 12 13.49 5.66 -0.78
C ILE A 12 12.40 5.44 0.27
N ALA A 13 12.21 6.40 1.17
CA ALA A 13 11.14 6.37 2.16
C ALA A 13 9.77 6.29 1.50
N ALA A 14 9.51 7.12 0.47
CA ALA A 14 8.25 7.11 -0.26
C ALA A 14 7.97 5.75 -0.92
N LYS A 15 8.98 5.13 -1.56
CA LYS A 15 8.84 3.79 -2.16
C LYS A 15 8.55 2.71 -1.11
N ARG A 16 9.19 2.77 0.06
CA ARG A 16 8.90 1.85 1.18
C ARG A 16 7.47 2.04 1.70
N GLY A 17 7.04 3.30 1.84
CA GLY A 17 5.67 3.65 2.19
C GLY A 17 4.64 3.10 1.22
N PHE A 18 4.90 3.26 -0.09
CA PHE A 18 4.07 2.68 -1.15
C PHE A 18 3.94 1.17 -0.99
N LEU A 19 5.06 0.43 -0.95
CA LEU A 19 5.05 -1.03 -0.91
C LEU A 19 4.34 -1.57 0.32
N ARG A 20 4.64 -1.00 1.50
CA ARG A 20 4.00 -1.39 2.76
C ARG A 20 2.49 -1.15 2.73
N THR A 21 2.08 0.05 2.35
CA THR A 21 0.67 0.44 2.35
C THR A 21 -0.12 -0.38 1.34
N THR A 22 0.42 -0.55 0.13
CA THR A 22 -0.18 -1.38 -0.92
C THR A 22 -0.35 -2.83 -0.45
N ALA A 23 0.68 -3.44 0.15
CA ALA A 23 0.61 -4.82 0.63
C ALA A 23 -0.44 -4.99 1.74
N GLN A 24 -0.48 -4.07 2.71
CA GLN A 24 -1.48 -4.07 3.78
C GLN A 24 -2.90 -3.89 3.22
N ALA A 25 -3.06 -2.99 2.25
CA ALA A 25 -4.35 -2.76 1.59
C ALA A 25 -4.79 -3.96 0.74
N TYR A 26 -3.89 -4.68 0.06
CA TYR A 26 -4.24 -5.91 -0.65
C TYR A 26 -4.73 -7.00 0.31
N GLY A 27 -4.06 -7.19 1.45
CA GLY A 27 -4.47 -8.18 2.44
C GLY A 27 -5.90 -7.96 2.92
N THR A 28 -6.30 -6.71 3.12
CA THR A 28 -7.66 -6.35 3.54
C THR A 28 -8.67 -6.39 2.39
N ALA A 29 -8.32 -5.83 1.23
CA ALA A 29 -9.23 -5.70 0.09
C ALA A 29 -9.58 -7.05 -0.56
N LEU A 30 -8.60 -7.95 -0.70
CA LEU A 30 -8.84 -9.28 -1.28
C LEU A 30 -9.68 -10.14 -0.33
N ALA A 31 -9.33 -10.18 0.96
CA ALA A 31 -10.10 -10.91 1.96
C ALA A 31 -11.54 -10.39 2.05
N GLY A 32 -11.70 -9.07 2.16
CA GLY A 32 -13.02 -8.43 2.20
C GLY A 32 -13.83 -8.72 0.93
N GLY A 33 -13.25 -8.53 -0.25
CA GLY A 33 -13.91 -8.78 -1.54
C GLY A 33 -14.42 -10.21 -1.68
N ILE A 34 -13.59 -11.21 -1.36
CA ILE A 34 -13.98 -12.63 -1.39
C ILE A 34 -15.13 -12.91 -0.41
N THR A 35 -15.05 -12.40 0.83
CA THR A 35 -16.11 -12.56 1.82
C THR A 35 -17.42 -11.95 1.34
N THR A 36 -17.38 -10.74 0.78
CA THR A 36 -18.58 -10.04 0.31
C THR A 36 -19.28 -10.80 -0.81
N VAL A 37 -18.52 -11.31 -1.79
CA VAL A 37 -19.05 -12.13 -2.89
C VAL A 37 -19.62 -13.45 -2.37
N GLY A 38 -18.91 -14.14 -1.48
CA GLY A 38 -19.37 -15.40 -0.90
C GLY A 38 -20.66 -15.26 -0.08
N VAL A 39 -20.75 -14.21 0.75
CA VAL A 39 -21.96 -13.90 1.53
C VAL A 39 -23.12 -13.55 0.61
N THR A 40 -22.88 -12.73 -0.41
CA THR A 40 -23.93 -12.35 -1.37
C THR A 40 -24.46 -13.60 -2.07
N ALA A 41 -23.58 -14.46 -2.59
CA ALA A 41 -23.96 -15.70 -3.24
C ALA A 41 -24.75 -16.65 -2.33
N ALA A 42 -24.35 -16.76 -1.05
CA ALA A 42 -25.06 -17.59 -0.08
C ALA A 42 -26.47 -17.07 0.23
N VAL A 43 -26.67 -15.74 0.26
CA VAL A 43 -27.96 -15.11 0.55
C VAL A 43 -28.88 -15.10 -0.66
N THR A 44 -28.36 -14.82 -1.85
CA THR A 44 -29.16 -14.69 -3.08
C THR A 44 -29.34 -16.00 -3.82
N GLY A 45 -28.59 -17.04 -3.49
CA GLY A 45 -28.59 -18.34 -4.19
C GLY A 45 -27.92 -18.31 -5.57
N GLU A 46 -27.37 -17.16 -5.96
CA GLU A 46 -26.77 -16.92 -7.27
C GLU A 46 -25.55 -16.00 -7.13
N VAL A 47 -24.57 -16.12 -8.03
CA VAL A 47 -23.40 -15.23 -8.04
C VAL A 47 -23.66 -14.06 -8.99
N PRO A 48 -23.91 -12.83 -8.49
CA PRO A 48 -24.11 -11.67 -9.35
C PRO A 48 -22.78 -11.29 -10.02
N LEU A 49 -22.63 -11.68 -11.28
CA LEU A 49 -21.37 -11.53 -12.04
C LEU A 49 -20.89 -10.08 -12.13
N VAL A 50 -21.80 -9.13 -12.32
CA VAL A 50 -21.46 -7.70 -12.40
C VAL A 50 -20.90 -7.19 -11.06
N VAL A 51 -21.56 -7.51 -9.96
CA VAL A 51 -21.12 -7.11 -8.61
C VAL A 51 -19.78 -7.76 -8.28
N THR A 52 -19.62 -9.04 -8.64
CA THR A 52 -18.38 -9.78 -8.44
C THR A 52 -17.22 -9.16 -9.22
N ALA A 53 -17.44 -8.83 -10.49
CA ALA A 53 -16.43 -8.20 -11.35
C ALA A 53 -16.03 -6.81 -10.82
N ILE A 54 -17.01 -5.98 -10.42
CA ILE A 54 -16.73 -4.67 -9.83
C ILE A 54 -15.95 -4.83 -8.52
N THR A 55 -16.38 -5.75 -7.64
CA THR A 55 -15.73 -5.99 -6.36
C THR A 55 -14.28 -6.41 -6.54
N LEU A 56 -14.01 -7.34 -7.47
CA LEU A 56 -12.65 -7.75 -7.82
C LEU A 56 -11.85 -6.59 -8.42
N GLY A 57 -12.43 -5.82 -9.34
CA GLY A 57 -11.78 -4.66 -9.94
C GLY A 57 -11.37 -3.63 -8.89
N VAL A 58 -12.27 -3.30 -7.97
CA VAL A 58 -11.99 -2.36 -6.86
C VAL A 58 -10.96 -2.95 -5.91
N ALA A 59 -11.07 -4.23 -5.55
CA ALA A 59 -10.11 -4.91 -4.68
C ALA A 59 -8.69 -4.95 -5.28
N LEU A 60 -8.57 -4.95 -6.61
CA LEU A 60 -7.28 -4.92 -7.30
C LEU A 60 -6.70 -3.50 -7.44
N VAL A 61 -7.54 -2.49 -7.68
CA VAL A 61 -7.09 -1.13 -7.97
C VAL A 61 -6.95 -0.28 -6.70
N SER A 62 -7.86 -0.40 -5.74
CA SER A 62 -7.86 0.44 -4.54
C SER A 62 -6.58 0.36 -3.69
N PRO A 63 -5.89 -0.80 -3.55
CA PRO A 63 -4.62 -0.86 -2.84
C PRO A 63 -3.51 -0.04 -3.49
N LEU A 64 -3.47 0.02 -4.82
CA LEU A 64 -2.50 0.82 -5.56
C LEU A 64 -2.73 2.33 -5.35
N LEU A 65 -3.99 2.75 -5.28
CA LEU A 65 -4.35 4.13 -4.97
C LEU A 65 -3.95 4.50 -3.54
N ALA A 66 -4.16 3.60 -2.57
CA ALA A 66 -3.72 3.80 -1.18
C ALA A 66 -2.19 3.90 -1.07
N GLY A 67 -1.46 3.02 -1.74
CA GLY A 67 0.00 3.11 -1.84
C GLY A 67 0.47 4.41 -2.48
N GLY A 68 -0.17 4.82 -3.57
CA GLY A 68 0.13 6.08 -4.25
C GLY A 68 -0.08 7.30 -3.34
N ALA A 69 -1.18 7.32 -2.58
CA ALA A 69 -1.44 8.37 -1.61
C ALA A 69 -0.35 8.43 -0.53
N SER A 70 0.11 7.28 -0.03
CA SER A 70 1.23 7.19 0.93
C SER A 70 2.53 7.73 0.32
N TYR A 71 2.85 7.33 -0.91
CA TYR A 71 4.01 7.80 -1.65
C TYR A 71 4.04 9.33 -1.80
N PHE A 72 2.97 9.93 -2.32
CA PHE A 72 2.90 11.38 -2.53
C PHE A 72 2.82 12.16 -1.21
N SER A 73 2.23 11.57 -0.15
CA SER A 73 2.26 12.15 1.19
C SER A 73 3.68 12.27 1.72
N ILE A 74 4.51 11.23 1.55
CA ILE A 74 5.92 11.26 1.99
C ILE A 74 6.74 12.27 1.17
N LEU A 75 6.51 12.32 -0.14
CA LEU A 75 7.20 13.31 -0.99
C LEU A 75 6.83 14.76 -0.65
N SER A 76 5.58 15.02 -0.25
CA SER A 76 5.10 16.37 0.05
C SER A 76 5.38 16.82 1.49
N ARG A 77 5.38 15.90 2.46
CA ARG A 77 5.50 16.21 3.89
C ARG A 77 6.88 15.90 4.47
N GLY A 78 7.75 15.23 3.72
CA GLY A 78 9.05 14.77 4.19
C GLY A 78 9.02 13.34 4.74
N ILE A 79 10.19 12.85 5.15
CA ILE A 79 10.40 11.47 5.60
C ILE A 79 9.71 11.29 6.97
N PRO A 80 8.77 10.33 7.11
CA PRO A 80 8.23 9.97 8.42
C PRO A 80 9.34 9.43 9.32
N ALA A 81 9.29 9.74 10.62
CA ALA A 81 10.30 9.33 11.61
C ALA A 81 10.59 7.82 11.59
N ASP A 82 9.59 6.98 11.29
CA ASP A 82 9.74 5.52 11.19
C ASP A 82 10.63 5.05 10.02
N TYR A 83 10.95 5.96 9.09
CA TYR A 83 11.82 5.71 7.94
C TYR A 83 13.15 6.47 8.02
N GLU A 84 13.32 7.38 8.97
CA GLU A 84 14.63 7.88 9.32
C GLU A 84 15.46 6.68 9.76
N GLN A 85 16.61 6.48 9.12
CA GLN A 85 17.49 5.41 9.51
C GLN A 85 17.83 5.62 10.99
N VAL A 86 17.71 4.55 11.79
CA VAL A 86 18.56 4.39 12.96
C VAL A 86 19.99 4.52 12.42
N VAL A 87 20.57 5.71 12.56
CA VAL A 87 22.01 5.88 12.50
C VAL A 87 22.51 5.14 13.73
N VAL A 88 22.77 3.83 13.59
CA VAL A 88 23.69 3.20 14.54
C VAL A 88 25.03 3.82 14.18
N GLU A 89 25.43 4.82 14.95
CA GLU A 89 26.82 5.25 15.01
C GLU A 89 27.69 4.01 15.25
N GLY A 90 28.24 3.46 14.16
CA GLY A 90 29.46 2.68 14.19
C GLY A 90 29.41 1.21 14.57
N HIS A 91 28.37 0.40 14.29
CA HIS A 91 28.50 -1.07 14.33
C HIS A 91 27.77 -1.79 13.19
N PRO A 92 28.39 -2.78 12.51
CA PRO A 92 27.73 -3.57 11.49
C PRO A 92 26.81 -4.60 12.17
N VAL A 93 25.55 -4.66 11.75
CA VAL A 93 24.68 -5.79 12.09
C VAL A 93 24.40 -6.55 10.79
N ALA A 94 25.11 -7.66 10.64
CA ALA A 94 24.78 -8.72 9.69
C ALA A 94 23.56 -9.53 10.23
N PRO A 95 22.97 -10.40 9.39
CA PRO A 95 21.54 -10.52 9.07
C PRO A 95 20.57 -10.66 10.25
#